data_AF-A0A671EXC7-F1
#
_entry.id   AF-A0A671EXC7-F1
#
_cell.length_a   1.000
_cell.length_b   1.000
_cell.length_c   1.000
_cell.angle_alpha   90.00
_cell.angle_beta   90.00
_cell.angle_gamma   90.00
#
_symmetry.space_group_name_H-M   'P 1'
#
loop_
_entity.id
_entity.type
_entity.pdbx_description
1 polymer ?
#
loop_
_entity_poly.entity_id
_entity_poly.type
_entity_poly.pdbx_seq_one_letter_code
_entity_poly.pdbx_strand_id
1 'polypeptide(L)'
;MLTISTFLSSSVVFLSASKANEVLVRWKRAGSYLFEELFEGNLEKECYEEICNHEEAREVFENDMITDEFWKIYMGGSPCISQPCLNNGSCQDNIHSYKCTCSSGYEGRDCAFAKNECHQLRTDGCQHFCHPGQASYMCSCAKGYKLGQDHKSCIPHEKCACGILNSVTEAQNSTQNLQIFPWQVKLTNSKGKDFCGGVIIQENFVLTTAKCSLLHRNISVKTSKYFRPLMIEVKSIHVHMRYDEETGDNDISLLELELPIQCPDVGLPICKPEGDFAEHILIPETGGLLTGWTLNGSELGNTLTQMPVMPMDSEECGRALNVTVTTRTYCESGAAATGVQWVEGSAVARKHKGTWFLTGILCSTPTEEYRSVFLFTKVSRYSLWFRQIMN
;
A
#
# COMPACT_ATOMS: atom_id res chain seq x y z
N MET A 1 -54.07 31.10 -40.22
CA MET A 1 -52.90 30.61 -39.46
C MET A 1 -51.68 31.31 -40.03
N LEU A 2 -51.11 32.27 -39.29
CA LEU A 2 -49.80 32.18 -38.59
C LEU A 2 -48.63 32.19 -39.60
N THR A 3 -47.63 33.08 -39.55
CA THR A 3 -46.82 33.45 -38.38
C THR A 3 -46.16 34.83 -38.52
N ILE A 4 -46.08 35.55 -37.40
CA ILE A 4 -45.29 36.77 -37.18
C ILE A 4 -43.82 36.36 -36.98
N SER A 5 -42.89 36.92 -37.75
CA SER A 5 -41.45 36.77 -37.49
C SER A 5 -41.03 37.70 -36.34
N THR A 6 -40.72 37.11 -35.19
CA THR A 6 -40.09 37.79 -34.06
C THR A 6 -38.58 37.77 -34.22
N PHE A 7 -37.95 38.94 -34.37
CA PHE A 7 -36.52 39.11 -34.10
C PHE A 7 -36.33 39.21 -32.59
N LEU A 8 -35.83 38.14 -31.97
CA LEU A 8 -35.32 38.16 -30.60
C LEU A 8 -33.87 38.64 -30.65
N SER A 9 -33.65 39.91 -30.31
CA SER A 9 -32.33 40.43 -29.95
C SER A 9 -31.98 39.89 -28.57
N SER A 10 -31.02 38.97 -28.49
CA SER A 10 -30.44 38.55 -27.21
C SER A 10 -29.52 39.65 -26.69
N SER A 11 -30.02 40.46 -25.76
CA SER A 11 -29.15 41.30 -24.94
C SER A 11 -28.32 40.38 -24.04
N VAL A 12 -27.06 40.18 -24.40
CA VAL A 12 -26.10 39.45 -23.56
C VAL A 12 -25.73 40.37 -22.39
N VAL A 13 -26.29 40.10 -21.21
CA VAL A 13 -26.09 40.92 -19.99
C VAL A 13 -24.73 40.64 -19.32
N PHE A 14 -24.01 39.57 -19.72
CA PHE A 14 -22.73 39.18 -19.12
C PHE A 14 -21.58 39.20 -20.14
N LEU A 15 -20.52 39.94 -19.82
CA LEU A 15 -19.28 39.96 -20.61
C LEU A 15 -18.48 38.66 -20.40
N SER A 16 -17.72 38.25 -21.43
CA SER A 16 -16.75 37.16 -21.29
C SER A 16 -15.61 37.58 -20.35
N ALA A 17 -15.03 36.62 -19.62
CA ALA A 17 -13.94 36.90 -18.66
C ALA A 17 -12.77 37.70 -19.28
N SER A 18 -12.44 37.42 -20.55
CA SER A 18 -11.41 38.16 -21.29
C SER A 18 -11.77 39.62 -21.55
N LYS A 19 -13.04 39.94 -21.84
CA LYS A 19 -13.53 41.31 -22.05
C LYS A 19 -13.81 42.04 -20.73
N ALA A 20 -14.18 41.32 -19.68
CA ALA A 20 -14.37 41.90 -18.35
C ALA A 20 -13.05 42.44 -17.78
N ASN A 21 -11.92 41.77 -18.03
CA ASN A 21 -10.58 42.22 -17.60
C ASN A 21 -10.09 43.50 -18.30
N GLU A 22 -10.62 43.85 -19.47
CA GLU A 22 -10.29 45.13 -20.14
C GLU A 22 -11.06 46.32 -19.56
N VAL A 23 -12.24 46.08 -18.95
CA VAL A 23 -13.08 47.13 -18.35
C VAL A 23 -12.79 47.31 -16.85
N LEU A 24 -12.43 46.22 -16.16
CA LEU A 24 -12.09 46.21 -14.74
C LEU A 24 -10.58 46.34 -14.52
N VAL A 25 -9.99 47.47 -14.92
CA VAL A 25 -8.65 47.83 -14.44
C VAL A 25 -8.77 48.36 -13.00
N ARG A 26 -8.81 47.45 -12.02
CA ARG A 26 -8.68 47.82 -10.61
C ARG A 26 -7.24 48.25 -10.34
N TRP A 27 -7.03 49.54 -10.11
CA TRP A 27 -5.78 50.02 -9.53
C TRP A 27 -5.68 49.53 -8.09
N LYS A 28 -4.57 48.90 -7.72
CA LYS A 28 -4.31 48.50 -6.33
C LYS A 28 -4.21 49.79 -5.51
N ARG A 29 -5.07 49.96 -4.49
CA ARG A 29 -5.00 51.10 -3.56
C ARG A 29 -3.84 50.95 -2.56
N ALA A 30 -3.29 49.73 -2.47
CA ALA A 30 -2.20 49.36 -1.58
C ALA A 30 -0.92 50.16 -1.81
N GLY A 31 -0.38 50.76 -0.74
CA GLY A 31 0.91 51.45 -0.70
C GLY A 31 0.92 52.84 -1.32
N SER A 32 -0.22 53.52 -1.41
CA SER A 32 -0.32 54.82 -2.12
C SER A 32 0.02 56.06 -1.29
N TYR A 33 0.23 55.95 0.04
CA TYR A 33 0.47 57.13 0.89
C TYR A 33 1.65 56.93 1.86
N LEU A 34 2.57 57.89 1.87
CA LEU A 34 3.74 57.96 2.76
C LEU A 34 3.37 58.09 4.27
N PHE A 35 2.08 58.18 4.59
CA PHE A 35 1.50 58.44 5.92
C PHE A 35 0.19 57.67 6.13
N GLU A 36 0.11 56.44 5.63
CA GLU A 36 -1.09 55.58 5.68
C GLU A 36 -1.63 55.40 7.12
N GLU A 37 -0.74 55.40 8.12
CA GLU A 37 -1.02 55.36 9.56
C GLU A 37 -1.68 56.64 10.15
N LEU A 38 -1.85 57.72 9.37
CA LEU A 38 -2.42 58.99 9.84
C LEU A 38 -3.95 59.07 9.67
N PHE A 39 -4.56 58.10 9.00
CA PHE A 39 -5.97 58.07 8.63
C PHE A 39 -6.72 56.96 9.37
N GLU A 40 -8.03 57.13 9.53
CA GLU A 40 -8.91 56.12 10.14
C GLU A 40 -8.87 54.82 9.33
N GLY A 41 -8.58 53.69 10.01
CA GLY A 41 -8.38 52.40 9.37
C GLY A 41 -9.62 51.92 8.60
N ASN A 42 -9.42 51.37 7.40
CA ASN A 42 -10.52 50.85 6.57
C ASN A 42 -10.43 49.34 6.39
N LEU A 43 -11.39 48.60 6.97
CA LEU A 43 -11.39 47.13 6.97
C LEU A 43 -11.23 46.49 5.59
N GLU A 44 -11.97 47.00 4.59
CA GLU A 44 -11.94 46.44 3.23
C GLU A 44 -10.56 46.62 2.62
N LYS A 45 -9.96 47.81 2.78
CA LYS A 45 -8.64 48.10 2.20
C LYS A 45 -7.51 47.37 2.93
N GLU A 46 -7.44 47.49 4.26
CA GLU A 46 -6.31 46.99 5.04
C GLU A 46 -6.33 45.46 5.17
N CYS A 47 -7.51 44.86 5.36
CA CYS A 47 -7.61 43.43 5.68
C CYS A 47 -8.21 42.56 4.56
N TYR A 48 -9.05 43.07 3.65
CA TYR A 48 -9.61 42.22 2.56
C TYR A 48 -8.93 42.43 1.21
N GLU A 49 -8.56 43.66 0.86
CA GLU A 49 -7.74 43.97 -0.32
C GLU A 49 -6.24 43.68 -0.05
N GLU A 50 -5.84 43.71 1.22
CA GLU A 50 -4.47 43.46 1.72
C GLU A 50 -4.47 42.46 2.89
N ILE A 51 -3.28 41.98 3.28
CA ILE A 51 -3.12 41.13 4.47
C ILE A 51 -2.72 42.04 5.62
N CYS A 52 -3.63 42.29 6.56
CA CYS A 52 -3.35 43.09 7.74
C CYS A 52 -2.78 42.24 8.89
N ASN A 53 -2.01 42.87 9.77
CA ASN A 53 -1.58 42.31 11.05
C ASN A 53 -2.59 42.65 12.18
N HIS A 54 -2.43 42.07 13.37
CA HIS A 54 -3.42 42.25 14.47
C HIS A 54 -3.53 43.71 14.91
N GLU A 55 -2.43 44.46 14.89
CA GLU A 55 -2.41 45.86 15.29
C GLU A 55 -3.17 46.73 14.27
N GLU A 56 -2.99 46.49 12.98
CA GLU A 56 -3.75 47.15 11.92
C GLU A 56 -5.25 46.84 12.02
N ALA A 57 -5.62 45.58 12.31
CA ALA A 57 -7.00 45.22 12.60
C ALA A 57 -7.52 45.93 13.88
N ARG A 58 -6.68 46.11 14.90
CA ARG A 58 -7.01 46.84 16.13
C ARG A 58 -7.31 48.31 15.87
N GLU A 59 -6.54 48.94 14.98
CA GLU A 59 -6.74 50.32 14.53
C GLU A 59 -8.02 50.50 13.71
N VAL A 60 -8.46 49.49 12.96
CA VAL A 60 -9.72 49.53 12.20
C VAL A 60 -10.96 49.50 13.09
N PHE A 61 -10.98 48.71 14.16
CA PHE A 61 -12.17 48.56 15.02
C PHE A 61 -12.14 49.45 16.26
N GLU A 62 -10.98 50.01 16.63
CA GLU A 62 -10.73 50.78 17.85
C GLU A 62 -11.29 50.12 19.14
N ASN A 63 -11.41 48.79 19.12
CA ASN A 63 -12.07 48.02 20.17
C ASN A 63 -11.49 46.61 20.25
N ASP A 64 -10.79 46.33 21.35
CA ASP A 64 -10.08 45.06 21.52
C ASP A 64 -11.00 43.83 21.40
N MET A 65 -12.24 43.89 21.91
CA MET A 65 -13.16 42.74 21.83
C MET A 65 -13.62 42.48 20.39
N ILE A 66 -13.96 43.53 19.64
CA ILE A 66 -14.41 43.39 18.24
C ILE A 66 -13.25 42.99 17.35
N THR A 67 -12.07 43.57 17.56
CA THR A 67 -10.82 43.17 16.90
C THR A 67 -10.53 41.69 17.14
N ASP A 68 -10.64 41.21 18.39
CA ASP A 68 -10.40 39.80 18.71
C ASP A 68 -11.42 38.86 18.06
N GLU A 69 -12.69 39.25 17.96
CA GLU A 69 -13.71 38.47 17.23
C GLU A 69 -13.47 38.45 15.72
N PHE A 70 -13.16 39.60 15.12
CA PHE A 70 -12.77 39.68 13.71
C PHE A 70 -11.52 38.84 13.44
N TRP A 71 -10.49 38.99 14.26
CA TRP A 71 -9.20 38.34 14.06
C TRP A 71 -9.30 36.82 14.12
N LYS A 72 -10.16 36.28 15.00
CA LYS A 72 -10.50 34.85 15.05
C LYS A 72 -11.04 34.34 13.71
N ILE A 73 -11.89 35.12 13.03
CA ILE A 73 -12.48 34.76 11.74
C ILE A 73 -11.49 34.99 10.60
N TYR A 74 -10.81 36.14 10.63
CA TYR A 74 -9.86 36.59 9.63
C TYR A 74 -8.68 35.65 9.45
N MET A 75 -8.15 35.09 10.55
CA MET A 75 -7.06 34.11 10.53
C MET A 75 -7.52 32.68 10.19
N GLY A 76 -8.80 32.47 9.86
CA GLY A 76 -9.33 31.17 9.41
C GLY A 76 -10.53 30.62 10.19
N GLY A 77 -11.11 31.40 11.11
CA GLY A 77 -12.24 30.96 11.94
C GLY A 77 -11.85 29.98 13.04
N SER A 78 -12.80 29.67 13.92
CA SER A 78 -12.71 28.57 14.88
C SER A 78 -12.79 27.24 14.11
N PRO A 79 -11.73 26.41 14.07
CA PRO A 79 -11.80 25.13 13.38
C PRO A 79 -12.84 24.18 14.02
N CYS A 80 -13.24 24.44 15.26
CA CYS A 80 -14.29 23.69 15.96
C CYS A 80 -15.71 23.87 15.40
N ILE A 81 -15.99 24.89 14.58
CA ILE A 81 -17.31 25.09 13.95
C ILE A 81 -17.70 23.90 13.07
N SER A 82 -16.72 23.26 12.43
CA SER A 82 -16.94 22.07 11.60
C SER A 82 -17.31 20.80 12.40
N GLN A 83 -17.34 20.89 13.73
CA GLN A 83 -17.52 19.77 14.67
C GLN A 83 -16.57 18.61 14.36
N PRO A 84 -15.25 18.85 14.32
CA PRO A 84 -14.29 17.83 13.89
C PRO A 84 -14.13 16.70 14.91
N CYS A 85 -14.45 16.94 16.20
CA CYS A 85 -14.30 15.94 17.24
C CYS A 85 -15.50 14.99 17.29
N LEU A 86 -15.29 13.76 16.81
CA LEU A 86 -16.29 12.69 16.77
C LEU A 86 -16.52 12.06 18.14
N ASN A 87 -17.49 11.15 18.22
CA ASN A 87 -17.76 10.30 19.38
C ASN A 87 -17.84 11.07 20.71
N ASN A 88 -18.57 12.19 20.69
CA ASN A 88 -18.76 13.06 21.84
C ASN A 88 -17.44 13.63 22.41
N GLY A 89 -16.44 13.85 21.55
CA GLY A 89 -15.20 14.53 21.92
C GLY A 89 -15.40 16.04 22.10
N SER A 90 -14.70 16.63 23.05
CA SER A 90 -14.74 18.09 23.26
C SER A 90 -13.70 18.78 22.38
N CYS A 91 -14.13 19.75 21.58
CA CYS A 91 -13.25 20.53 20.70
C CYS A 91 -12.70 21.77 21.41
N GLN A 92 -11.40 21.99 21.30
CA GLN A 92 -10.71 23.19 21.77
C GLN A 92 -10.05 23.88 20.58
N ASP A 93 -10.37 25.15 20.38
CA ASP A 93 -9.75 25.96 19.34
C ASP A 93 -8.29 26.29 19.66
N ASN A 94 -7.44 26.21 18.64
CA ASN A 94 -6.11 26.77 18.59
C ASN A 94 -6.05 27.76 17.41
N ILE A 95 -5.08 28.69 17.45
CA ILE A 95 -4.99 29.83 16.51
C ILE A 95 -5.16 29.41 15.04
N HIS A 96 -4.53 28.33 14.58
CA HIS A 96 -4.71 27.77 13.22
C HIS A 96 -5.11 26.26 13.22
N SER A 97 -5.60 25.71 14.33
CA SER A 97 -5.93 24.28 14.42
C SER A 97 -6.98 24.00 15.49
N TYR A 98 -7.36 22.75 15.68
CA TYR A 98 -8.16 22.32 16.83
C TYR A 98 -7.44 21.21 17.58
N LYS A 99 -7.84 21.01 18.83
CA LYS A 99 -7.48 19.87 19.64
C LYS A 99 -8.74 19.21 20.18
N CYS A 100 -8.90 17.92 19.91
CA CYS A 100 -9.98 17.14 20.51
C CYS A 100 -9.54 16.51 21.84
N THR A 101 -10.42 16.60 22.84
CA THR A 101 -10.34 15.79 24.06
C THR A 101 -11.37 14.68 23.94
N CYS A 102 -10.90 13.45 23.73
CA CYS A 102 -11.78 12.33 23.45
C CYS A 102 -12.47 11.80 24.69
N SER A 103 -13.73 11.39 24.50
CA SER A 103 -14.49 10.65 25.50
C SER A 103 -13.80 9.32 25.85
N SER A 104 -14.12 8.78 27.02
CA SER A 104 -13.56 7.50 27.48
C SER A 104 -13.79 6.40 26.45
N GLY A 105 -12.74 5.65 26.13
CA GLY A 105 -12.77 4.60 25.11
C GLY A 105 -12.43 5.04 23.68
N TYR A 106 -12.29 6.34 23.40
CA TYR A 106 -11.95 6.86 22.06
C TYR A 106 -10.59 7.54 22.01
N GLU A 107 -9.98 7.57 20.82
CA GLU A 107 -8.68 8.17 20.54
C GLU A 107 -8.54 8.61 19.08
N GLY A 108 -7.36 9.15 18.73
CA GLY A 108 -7.08 9.76 17.45
C GLY A 108 -7.25 11.28 17.49
N ARG A 109 -6.76 11.97 16.46
CA ARG A 109 -6.83 13.43 16.34
C ARG A 109 -8.26 13.97 16.48
N ASP A 110 -9.20 13.22 15.92
CA ASP A 110 -10.60 13.61 15.75
C ASP A 110 -11.53 12.70 16.58
N CYS A 111 -10.96 11.92 17.51
CA CYS A 111 -11.68 10.94 18.33
C CYS A 111 -12.43 9.87 17.51
N ALA A 112 -11.99 9.62 16.27
CA ALA A 112 -12.65 8.72 15.33
C ALA A 112 -12.53 7.23 15.71
N PHE A 113 -11.54 6.85 16.53
CA PHE A 113 -11.19 5.45 16.73
C PHE A 113 -11.47 4.97 18.15
N ALA A 114 -12.08 3.79 18.27
CA ALA A 114 -12.21 3.12 19.56
C ALA A 114 -10.85 2.49 19.98
N LYS A 115 -10.48 2.64 21.25
CA LYS A 115 -9.20 2.18 21.81
C LYS A 115 -9.06 0.65 21.83
N ASN A 116 -10.18 -0.06 21.90
CA ASN A 116 -10.23 -1.51 22.00
C ASN A 116 -10.31 -2.22 20.63
N GLU A 117 -10.49 -1.46 19.55
CA GLU A 117 -10.64 -1.98 18.19
C GLU A 117 -9.40 -1.70 17.32
N CYS A 118 -9.25 -2.48 16.25
CA CYS A 118 -8.24 -2.27 15.22
C CYS A 118 -8.87 -1.52 14.04
N HIS A 119 -8.28 -0.39 13.66
CA HIS A 119 -8.78 0.43 12.56
C HIS A 119 -7.69 0.61 11.49
N GLN A 120 -8.07 0.42 10.22
CA GLN A 120 -7.14 0.43 9.07
C GLN A 120 -6.43 1.79 8.92
N LEU A 121 -7.20 2.87 9.05
CA LEU A 121 -6.70 4.25 8.96
C LEU A 121 -5.82 4.70 10.15
N ARG A 122 -5.59 3.85 11.17
CA ARG A 122 -4.79 4.22 12.34
C ARG A 122 -3.30 4.20 12.00
N THR A 123 -2.69 5.37 11.88
CA THR A 123 -1.25 5.51 11.53
C THR A 123 -0.31 5.21 12.70
N ASP A 124 -0.73 5.51 13.94
CA ASP A 124 0.03 5.33 15.19
C ASP A 124 -0.27 4.00 15.89
N GLY A 125 -0.87 3.04 15.19
CA GLY A 125 -1.19 1.70 15.68
C GLY A 125 -0.02 0.71 15.62
N CYS A 126 -0.35 -0.59 15.65
CA CYS A 126 0.61 -1.68 15.57
C CYS A 126 1.50 -1.60 14.32
N GLN A 127 2.76 -2.02 14.42
CA GLN A 127 3.66 -2.05 13.28
C GLN A 127 3.34 -3.21 12.33
N HIS A 128 2.99 -4.39 12.85
CA HIS A 128 2.55 -5.53 12.05
C HIS A 128 1.07 -5.84 12.34
N PHE A 129 0.77 -6.81 13.20
CA PHE A 129 -0.59 -7.31 13.37
C PHE A 129 -1.27 -6.66 14.59
N CYS A 130 -2.58 -6.43 14.46
CA CYS A 130 -3.43 -5.84 15.50
C CYS A 130 -4.57 -6.80 15.83
N HIS A 131 -4.81 -7.00 17.12
CA HIS A 131 -5.89 -7.83 17.64
C HIS A 131 -6.81 -6.99 18.53
N PRO A 132 -8.14 -7.01 18.31
CA PRO A 132 -9.06 -6.31 19.18
C PRO A 132 -9.01 -6.90 20.60
N GLY A 133 -9.22 -6.06 21.60
CA GLY A 133 -9.20 -6.46 23.00
C GLY A 133 -10.39 -5.93 23.77
N GLN A 134 -10.46 -6.22 25.06
CA GLN A 134 -11.56 -5.73 25.91
C GLN A 134 -11.42 -4.24 26.25
N ALA A 135 -10.22 -3.81 26.63
CA ALA A 135 -9.93 -2.43 27.02
C ALA A 135 -9.06 -1.67 25.99
N SER A 136 -8.13 -2.38 25.35
CA SER A 136 -7.23 -1.85 24.33
C SER A 136 -6.95 -2.94 23.30
N TYR A 137 -6.66 -2.57 22.06
CA TYR A 137 -6.09 -3.51 21.10
C TYR A 137 -4.69 -3.98 21.55
N MET A 138 -4.29 -5.15 21.05
CA MET A 138 -2.99 -5.76 21.31
C MET A 138 -2.23 -5.94 20.00
N CYS A 139 -0.94 -5.60 20.01
CA CYS A 139 -0.08 -5.79 18.85
C CYS A 139 0.67 -7.12 18.92
N SER A 140 0.91 -7.71 17.74
CA SER A 140 1.80 -8.86 17.59
C SER A 140 2.65 -8.73 16.34
N CYS A 141 3.73 -9.51 16.27
CA CYS A 141 4.77 -9.37 15.26
C CYS A 141 4.88 -10.60 14.36
N ALA A 142 5.55 -10.40 13.22
CA ALA A 142 5.81 -11.44 12.26
C ALA A 142 6.95 -12.34 12.76
N LYS A 143 7.13 -13.51 12.15
CA LYS A 143 8.15 -14.49 12.57
C LYS A 143 9.55 -13.86 12.56
N GLY A 144 10.28 -14.07 13.66
CA GLY A 144 11.63 -13.54 13.88
C GLY A 144 11.70 -12.11 14.41
N TYR A 145 10.56 -11.50 14.74
CA TYR A 145 10.46 -10.18 15.39
C TYR A 145 9.97 -10.30 16.84
N LYS A 146 10.40 -9.38 17.69
CA LYS A 146 9.88 -9.17 19.04
C LYS A 146 9.15 -7.84 19.15
N LEU A 147 8.10 -7.81 19.97
CA LEU A 147 7.37 -6.58 20.27
C LEU A 147 8.26 -5.64 21.11
N GLY A 148 8.31 -4.37 20.71
CA GLY A 148 9.06 -3.32 21.38
C GLY A 148 8.48 -2.95 22.74
N GLN A 149 9.22 -2.11 23.48
CA GLN A 149 8.78 -1.59 24.79
C GLN A 149 7.57 -0.66 24.70
N ASP A 150 7.33 -0.07 23.52
CA ASP A 150 6.15 0.73 23.21
C ASP A 150 4.88 -0.12 22.98
N HIS A 151 5.01 -1.45 23.01
CA HIS A 151 3.97 -2.43 22.71
C HIS A 151 3.34 -2.29 21.32
N LYS A 152 4.01 -1.61 20.37
CA LYS A 152 3.52 -1.37 19.01
C LYS A 152 4.55 -1.71 17.95
N SER A 153 5.81 -1.34 18.16
CA SER A 153 6.91 -1.62 17.24
C SER A 153 7.30 -3.10 17.22
N CYS A 154 7.75 -3.57 16.06
CA CYS A 154 8.28 -4.91 15.84
C CYS A 154 9.76 -4.82 15.47
N ILE A 155 10.60 -5.34 16.36
CA ILE A 155 12.07 -5.25 16.26
C ILE A 155 12.60 -6.62 15.81
N PRO A 156 13.38 -6.71 14.71
CA PRO A 156 14.03 -7.95 14.31
C PRO A 156 14.86 -8.53 15.46
N HIS A 157 14.65 -9.80 15.79
CA HIS A 157 15.33 -10.48 16.89
C HIS A 157 16.12 -11.71 16.44
N GLU A 158 15.59 -12.44 15.46
CA GLU A 158 16.22 -13.65 14.92
C GLU A 158 16.98 -13.36 13.62
N LYS A 159 18.00 -14.16 13.30
CA LYS A 159 18.74 -14.04 12.03
C LYS A 159 17.86 -14.23 10.80
N CYS A 160 16.82 -15.03 10.92
CA CYS A 160 15.82 -15.30 9.87
C CYS A 160 14.57 -14.43 10.02
N ALA A 161 14.66 -13.25 10.65
CA ALA A 161 13.58 -12.28 10.67
C ALA A 161 13.08 -12.02 9.25
N CYS A 162 11.80 -12.31 9.02
CA CYS A 162 11.25 -12.39 7.69
C CYS A 162 11.10 -11.00 7.03
N GLY A 163 11.01 -10.99 5.70
CA GLY A 163 10.60 -9.80 4.94
C GLY A 163 11.58 -8.63 4.99
N ILE A 164 12.82 -8.86 5.42
CA ILE A 164 13.88 -7.85 5.42
C ILE A 164 14.55 -7.82 4.05
N LEU A 165 14.56 -6.65 3.43
CA LEU A 165 15.28 -6.41 2.19
C LEU A 165 16.34 -5.32 2.44
N ASN A 166 17.60 -5.73 2.59
CA ASN A 166 18.70 -4.77 2.68
C ASN A 166 19.03 -4.28 1.27
N SER A 167 18.90 -2.97 1.02
CA SER A 167 19.46 -2.37 -0.20
C SER A 167 20.97 -2.54 -0.15
N VAL A 168 21.51 -3.36 -1.05
CA VAL A 168 22.95 -3.44 -1.27
C VAL A 168 23.37 -2.14 -1.94
N THR A 169 23.71 -1.12 -1.16
CA THR A 169 24.58 -0.03 -1.63
C THR A 169 26.00 -0.57 -1.61
N GLU A 170 26.33 -1.44 -2.57
CA GLU A 170 27.72 -1.66 -2.89
C GLU A 170 28.23 -0.40 -3.61
N ALA A 171 29.00 0.38 -2.86
CA ALA A 171 29.91 1.34 -3.41
C ALA A 171 30.85 0.60 -4.39
N GLN A 172 30.59 0.73 -5.69
CA GLN A 172 31.56 1.01 -6.75
C GLN A 172 30.90 0.85 -8.13
N ASN A 173 30.82 1.96 -8.87
CA ASN A 173 30.71 2.06 -10.32
C ASN A 173 30.22 0.81 -11.08
N SER A 174 28.90 0.57 -11.09
CA SER A 174 28.25 -0.16 -12.18
C SER A 174 26.77 0.21 -12.24
N THR A 175 26.32 0.56 -13.44
CA THR A 175 25.02 1.14 -13.80
C THR A 175 23.83 0.16 -13.74
N GLN A 176 23.83 -0.83 -12.84
CA GLN A 176 22.69 -1.71 -12.62
C GLN A 176 22.51 -2.03 -11.13
N ASN A 177 21.62 -1.29 -10.47
CA ASN A 177 21.09 -1.65 -9.15
C ASN A 177 20.23 -2.92 -9.30
N LEU A 178 20.85 -4.10 -9.25
CA LEU A 178 20.14 -5.37 -9.18
C LEU A 178 19.58 -5.52 -7.76
N GLN A 179 18.30 -5.17 -7.58
CA GLN A 179 17.58 -5.43 -6.34
C GLN A 179 17.38 -6.95 -6.21
N ILE A 180 18.18 -7.59 -5.35
CA ILE A 180 18.13 -9.04 -5.11
C ILE A 180 17.05 -9.33 -4.06
N PHE A 181 16.03 -10.11 -4.41
CA PHE A 181 15.00 -10.56 -3.48
C PHE A 181 15.43 -11.87 -2.81
N PRO A 182 15.79 -11.88 -1.51
CA PRO A 182 16.47 -13.01 -0.87
C PRO A 182 15.57 -14.22 -0.61
N TRP A 183 14.26 -14.07 -0.77
CA TRP A 183 13.28 -15.15 -0.69
C TRP A 183 12.97 -15.82 -2.02
N GLN A 184 13.40 -15.25 -3.16
CA GLN A 184 13.10 -15.80 -4.47
C GLN A 184 14.01 -16.99 -4.80
N VAL A 185 13.41 -18.12 -5.19
CA VAL A 185 14.13 -19.34 -5.59
C VAL A 185 13.60 -19.94 -6.87
N LYS A 186 14.47 -20.64 -7.60
CA LYS A 186 14.07 -21.46 -8.76
C LYS A 186 13.92 -22.92 -8.33
N LEU A 187 12.98 -23.62 -8.96
CA LEU A 187 12.84 -25.06 -8.87
C LEU A 187 13.53 -25.70 -10.07
N THR A 188 14.43 -26.65 -9.80
CA THR A 188 15.27 -27.32 -10.79
C THR A 188 15.03 -28.81 -10.72
N ASN A 189 14.96 -29.48 -11.88
CA ASN A 189 14.79 -30.93 -11.94
C ASN A 189 16.14 -31.68 -11.95
N SER A 190 16.10 -33.01 -11.93
CA SER A 190 17.29 -33.87 -11.95
C SER A 190 18.22 -33.70 -13.15
N LYS A 191 17.76 -33.05 -14.24
CA LYS A 191 18.58 -32.72 -15.42
C LYS A 191 19.24 -31.35 -15.32
N GLY A 192 19.06 -30.63 -14.20
CA GLY A 192 19.54 -29.27 -14.04
C GLY A 192 18.71 -28.20 -14.76
N LYS A 193 17.51 -28.55 -15.25
CA LYS A 193 16.62 -27.61 -15.93
C LYS A 193 15.73 -26.90 -14.91
N ASP A 194 15.79 -25.57 -14.88
CA ASP A 194 14.90 -24.72 -14.11
C ASP A 194 13.51 -24.69 -14.78
N PHE A 195 12.44 -24.90 -14.01
CA PHE A 195 11.08 -25.06 -14.56
C PHE A 195 9.99 -24.23 -13.88
N CYS A 196 10.14 -23.88 -12.60
CA CYS A 196 9.20 -23.05 -11.85
C CYS A 196 9.91 -22.09 -10.90
N GLY A 197 9.18 -21.08 -10.42
CA GLY A 197 9.59 -20.24 -9.30
C GLY A 197 9.12 -20.80 -7.95
N GLY A 198 9.59 -20.20 -6.87
CA GLY A 198 9.12 -20.46 -5.53
C GLY A 198 9.61 -19.39 -4.56
N VAL A 199 9.07 -19.40 -3.34
CA VAL A 199 9.38 -18.40 -2.32
C VAL A 199 9.72 -19.05 -1.00
N ILE A 200 10.85 -18.66 -0.41
CA ILE A 200 11.25 -19.08 0.94
C ILE A 200 10.30 -18.42 1.94
N ILE A 201 9.58 -19.22 2.72
CA ILE A 201 8.63 -18.73 3.74
C ILE A 201 9.07 -19.08 5.17
N GLN A 202 10.06 -19.97 5.29
CA GLN A 202 10.72 -20.39 6.54
C GLN A 202 12.09 -21.00 6.17
N GLU A 203 12.99 -21.17 7.16
CA GLU A 203 14.35 -21.71 6.93
C GLU A 203 14.38 -23.02 6.14
N ASN A 204 13.43 -23.91 6.38
CA ASN A 204 13.33 -25.25 5.81
C ASN A 204 12.11 -25.42 4.89
N PHE A 205 11.41 -24.34 4.52
CA PHE A 205 10.22 -24.44 3.66
C PHE A 205 10.19 -23.39 2.54
N VAL A 206 9.92 -23.89 1.34
CA VAL A 206 9.63 -23.10 0.14
C VAL A 206 8.17 -23.30 -0.26
N LEU A 207 7.49 -22.21 -0.61
CA LEU A 207 6.15 -22.20 -1.15
C LEU A 207 6.19 -22.14 -2.68
N THR A 208 5.36 -22.93 -3.34
CA THR A 208 5.14 -22.92 -4.79
C THR A 208 3.71 -23.36 -5.10
N THR A 209 3.34 -23.41 -6.38
CA THR A 209 2.09 -24.04 -6.83
C THR A 209 2.14 -25.57 -6.71
N ALA A 210 0.99 -26.20 -6.52
CA ALA A 210 0.87 -27.66 -6.50
C ALA A 210 1.26 -28.24 -7.85
N LYS A 211 0.82 -27.61 -8.93
CA LYS A 211 1.17 -27.98 -10.31
C LYS A 211 2.69 -28.05 -10.51
N CYS A 212 3.44 -27.02 -10.12
CA CYS A 212 4.89 -27.04 -10.17
C CYS A 212 5.50 -28.20 -9.38
N SER A 213 5.00 -28.46 -8.17
CA SER A 213 5.53 -29.52 -7.31
C SER A 213 5.25 -30.94 -7.84
N LEU A 214 4.27 -31.11 -8.72
CA LEU A 214 3.90 -32.40 -9.30
C LEU A 214 4.55 -32.68 -10.66
N LEU A 215 5.17 -31.68 -11.31
CA LEU A 215 5.82 -31.85 -12.63
C LEU A 215 7.01 -32.82 -12.60
N HIS A 216 7.72 -32.89 -11.47
CA HIS A 216 8.95 -33.67 -11.34
C HIS A 216 9.01 -34.38 -9.98
N ARG A 217 9.51 -35.62 -9.96
CA ARG A 217 9.68 -36.41 -8.72
C ARG A 217 10.84 -35.90 -7.85
N ASN A 218 11.95 -35.53 -8.50
CA ASN A 218 13.15 -35.02 -7.83
C ASN A 218 13.28 -33.54 -8.17
N ILE A 219 13.13 -32.70 -7.15
CA ILE A 219 13.19 -31.25 -7.24
C ILE A 219 14.29 -30.78 -6.31
N SER A 220 15.13 -29.88 -6.79
CA SER A 220 16.09 -29.15 -5.99
C SER A 220 15.77 -27.66 -6.07
N VAL A 221 15.93 -26.96 -4.96
CA VAL A 221 15.74 -25.53 -4.82
C VAL A 221 17.07 -24.82 -5.09
N LYS A 222 17.04 -23.84 -5.98
CA LYS A 222 18.19 -23.06 -6.42
C LYS A 222 18.08 -21.61 -5.95
N THR A 223 19.01 -21.16 -5.12
CA THR A 223 19.06 -19.77 -4.63
C THR A 223 19.98 -18.90 -5.49
N SER A 224 19.66 -17.62 -5.66
CA SER A 224 20.32 -16.73 -6.64
C SER A 224 21.29 -15.70 -6.04
N LYS A 225 21.75 -15.87 -4.79
CA LYS A 225 22.43 -14.79 -4.07
C LYS A 225 23.93 -14.60 -4.41
N TYR A 226 24.58 -15.52 -5.13
CA TYR A 226 26.03 -15.42 -5.43
C TYR A 226 26.41 -15.99 -6.81
N PHE A 227 27.67 -15.73 -7.21
CA PHE A 227 28.35 -16.29 -8.41
C PHE A 227 28.24 -17.83 -8.53
N ARG A 228 27.91 -18.55 -7.45
CA ARG A 228 27.52 -19.96 -7.49
C ARG A 228 26.15 -20.13 -6.83
N PRO A 229 25.15 -20.63 -7.58
CA PRO A 229 23.86 -20.94 -6.99
C PRO A 229 23.99 -22.11 -6.02
N LEU A 230 23.40 -21.97 -4.83
CA LEU A 230 23.27 -23.09 -3.90
C LEU A 230 22.07 -23.94 -4.33
N MET A 231 22.31 -25.25 -4.48
CA MET A 231 21.28 -26.25 -4.72
C MET A 231 20.97 -26.95 -3.41
N ILE A 232 19.70 -26.98 -3.01
CA ILE A 232 19.22 -27.68 -1.82
C ILE A 232 18.18 -28.70 -2.26
N GLU A 233 18.36 -29.97 -1.91
CA GLU A 233 17.39 -31.01 -2.25
C GLU A 233 16.08 -30.86 -1.45
N VAL A 234 14.97 -31.20 -2.10
CA VAL A 234 13.66 -31.27 -1.44
C VAL A 234 13.50 -32.65 -0.79
N LYS A 235 13.33 -32.65 0.53
CA LYS A 235 13.11 -33.85 1.35
C LYS A 235 11.70 -34.41 1.17
N SER A 236 10.70 -33.53 1.19
CA SER A 236 9.29 -33.90 1.12
C SER A 236 8.46 -32.80 0.47
N ILE A 237 7.44 -33.23 -0.27
CA ILE A 237 6.49 -32.35 -0.98
C ILE A 237 5.13 -32.49 -0.30
N HIS A 238 4.59 -31.37 0.17
CA HIS A 238 3.30 -31.29 0.85
C HIS A 238 2.33 -30.51 -0.03
N VAL A 239 1.63 -31.22 -0.93
CA VAL A 239 0.54 -30.65 -1.73
C VAL A 239 -0.66 -30.39 -0.83
N HIS A 240 -1.35 -29.25 -1.01
CA HIS A 240 -2.53 -28.96 -0.23
C HIS A 240 -3.60 -30.05 -0.40
N MET A 241 -4.17 -30.53 0.71
CA MET A 241 -5.07 -31.69 0.74
C MET A 241 -6.40 -31.55 -0.03
N ARG A 242 -6.72 -30.32 -0.48
CA ARG A 242 -7.89 -30.00 -1.30
C ARG A 242 -7.50 -29.45 -2.67
N TYR A 243 -6.28 -29.72 -3.12
CA TYR A 243 -5.86 -29.38 -4.47
C TYR A 243 -6.69 -30.17 -5.48
N ASP A 244 -7.20 -29.49 -6.48
CA ASP A 244 -7.97 -30.05 -7.58
C ASP A 244 -7.35 -29.60 -8.91
N GLU A 245 -6.87 -30.57 -9.70
CA GLU A 245 -6.11 -30.29 -10.93
C GLU A 245 -7.00 -29.75 -12.07
N GLU A 246 -8.28 -30.15 -12.11
CA GLU A 246 -9.21 -29.74 -13.16
C GLU A 246 -9.62 -28.28 -13.00
N THR A 247 -9.96 -27.88 -11.78
CA THR A 247 -10.40 -26.53 -11.45
C THR A 247 -9.25 -25.58 -11.13
N GLY A 248 -8.08 -26.12 -10.76
CA GLY A 248 -6.96 -25.34 -10.22
C GLY A 248 -7.21 -24.81 -8.81
N ASP A 249 -8.26 -25.28 -8.12
CA ASP A 249 -8.51 -24.83 -6.74
C ASP A 249 -7.42 -25.35 -5.80
N ASN A 250 -7.01 -24.50 -4.86
CA ASN A 250 -5.93 -24.77 -3.92
C ASN A 250 -4.60 -25.20 -4.57
N ASP A 251 -4.24 -24.59 -5.70
CA ASP A 251 -2.95 -24.79 -6.37
C ASP A 251 -1.76 -24.22 -5.56
N ILE A 252 -1.42 -24.91 -4.47
CA ILE A 252 -0.39 -24.52 -3.51
C ILE A 252 0.28 -25.75 -2.89
N SER A 253 1.60 -25.68 -2.71
CA SER A 253 2.43 -26.76 -2.17
C SER A 253 3.60 -26.22 -1.35
N LEU A 254 3.92 -26.94 -0.27
CA LEU A 254 5.09 -26.68 0.56
C LEU A 254 6.17 -27.70 0.26
N LEU A 255 7.37 -27.23 -0.05
CA LEU A 255 8.57 -28.04 -0.24
C LEU A 255 9.41 -27.96 1.03
N GLU A 256 9.55 -29.08 1.73
CA GLU A 256 10.44 -29.22 2.88
C GLU A 256 11.86 -29.47 2.38
N LEU A 257 12.81 -28.66 2.83
CA LEU A 257 14.21 -28.74 2.44
C LEU A 257 14.97 -29.76 3.29
N GLU A 258 15.88 -30.51 2.67
CA GLU A 258 16.77 -31.44 3.38
C GLU A 258 17.69 -30.70 4.38
N LEU A 259 18.15 -29.51 4.01
CA LEU A 259 18.98 -28.64 4.84
C LEU A 259 18.33 -27.26 4.97
N PRO A 260 18.30 -26.67 6.19
CA PRO A 260 17.76 -25.33 6.39
C PRO A 260 18.66 -24.28 5.74
N ILE A 261 18.04 -23.26 5.17
CA ILE A 261 18.69 -22.09 4.60
C ILE A 261 19.39 -21.31 5.71
N GLN A 262 20.66 -20.98 5.47
CA GLN A 262 21.47 -20.21 6.41
C GLN A 262 21.19 -18.71 6.25
N CYS A 263 20.39 -18.15 7.15
CA CYS A 263 20.10 -16.71 7.18
C CYS A 263 21.19 -15.90 7.89
N PRO A 264 21.45 -14.64 7.46
CA PRO A 264 20.85 -13.97 6.31
C PRO A 264 21.61 -14.24 4.99
N ASP A 265 22.71 -14.98 5.05
CA ASP A 265 23.72 -15.03 3.98
C ASP A 265 23.23 -15.73 2.72
N VAL A 266 22.61 -16.91 2.83
CA VAL A 266 22.15 -17.70 1.68
C VAL A 266 20.80 -17.22 1.15
N GLY A 267 19.93 -16.79 2.05
CA GLY A 267 18.57 -16.35 1.76
C GLY A 267 17.87 -15.89 3.02
N LEU A 268 16.70 -15.30 2.85
CA LEU A 268 15.83 -14.87 3.95
C LEU A 268 14.38 -15.21 3.60
N PRO A 269 13.58 -15.66 4.57
CA PRO A 269 12.16 -15.91 4.33
C PRO A 269 11.40 -14.59 4.14
N ILE A 270 10.37 -14.60 3.31
CA ILE A 270 9.37 -13.52 3.28
C ILE A 270 8.37 -13.70 4.42
N CYS A 271 7.78 -12.59 4.92
CA CYS A 271 6.77 -12.72 5.96
C CYS A 271 5.44 -13.24 5.41
N LYS A 272 4.81 -14.14 6.17
CA LYS A 272 3.45 -14.59 5.95
C LYS A 272 2.50 -13.69 6.77
N PRO A 273 1.56 -12.97 6.15
CA PRO A 273 0.63 -12.12 6.88
C PRO A 273 -0.52 -12.93 7.51
N GLU A 274 -1.16 -12.35 8.52
CA GLU A 274 -2.45 -12.84 9.03
C GLU A 274 -3.60 -12.49 8.07
N GLY A 275 -4.71 -13.23 8.17
CA GLY A 275 -5.88 -13.10 7.30
C GLY A 275 -6.39 -11.67 7.17
N ASP A 276 -6.81 -11.12 8.31
CA ASP A 276 -7.42 -9.78 8.34
C ASP A 276 -6.41 -8.70 7.95
N PHE A 277 -5.16 -8.79 8.41
CA PHE A 277 -4.10 -7.86 8.04
C PHE A 277 -3.83 -7.84 6.52
N ALA A 278 -3.77 -9.00 5.88
CA ALA A 278 -3.54 -9.09 4.45
C ALA A 278 -4.69 -8.47 3.64
N GLU A 279 -5.92 -8.79 4.01
CA GLU A 279 -7.10 -8.48 3.18
C GLU A 279 -7.66 -7.09 3.42
N HIS A 280 -7.36 -6.47 4.56
CA HIS A 280 -7.85 -5.15 4.94
C HIS A 280 -6.80 -4.05 4.90
N ILE A 281 -5.52 -4.39 5.08
CA ILE A 281 -4.41 -3.41 5.10
C ILE A 281 -3.52 -3.57 3.88
N LEU A 282 -3.02 -4.79 3.64
CA LEU A 282 -2.01 -4.96 2.58
C LEU A 282 -2.61 -4.85 1.19
N ILE A 283 -3.56 -5.73 0.83
CA ILE A 283 -4.07 -5.84 -0.54
C ILE A 283 -4.77 -4.57 -1.00
N PRO A 284 -5.68 -3.95 -0.21
CA PRO A 284 -6.42 -2.76 -0.68
C PRO A 284 -5.61 -1.46 -0.66
N GLU A 285 -4.75 -1.24 0.35
CA GLU A 285 -4.16 0.10 0.58
C GLU A 285 -2.78 0.28 -0.05
N THR A 286 -2.05 -0.80 -0.33
CA THR A 286 -0.68 -0.71 -0.83
C THR A 286 -0.60 -1.08 -2.32
N GLY A 287 0.48 -0.71 -3.00
CA GLY A 287 0.84 -1.31 -4.29
C GLY A 287 1.57 -2.63 -4.06
N GLY A 288 1.28 -3.64 -4.88
CA GLY A 288 2.00 -4.90 -4.89
C GLY A 288 3.24 -4.85 -5.79
N LEU A 289 4.20 -5.73 -5.52
CA LEU A 289 5.33 -5.99 -6.42
C LEU A 289 5.33 -7.47 -6.79
N LEU A 290 5.04 -7.75 -8.06
CA LEU A 290 5.22 -9.08 -8.65
C LEU A 290 6.71 -9.29 -8.91
N THR A 291 7.27 -10.36 -8.35
CA THR A 291 8.68 -10.76 -8.51
C THR A 291 8.77 -12.23 -8.88
N GLY A 292 9.72 -12.56 -9.76
CA GLY A 292 9.85 -13.90 -10.31
C GLY A 292 10.62 -13.90 -11.62
N TRP A 293 10.49 -14.97 -12.38
CA TRP A 293 11.18 -15.14 -13.65
C TRP A 293 10.19 -15.19 -14.80
N THR A 294 10.72 -14.86 -15.97
CA THR A 294 9.96 -14.84 -17.22
C THR A 294 10.53 -15.86 -18.18
N LEU A 295 9.69 -16.39 -19.07
CA LEU A 295 10.15 -17.25 -20.14
C LEU A 295 10.86 -16.45 -21.22
N ASN A 296 11.97 -16.97 -21.72
CA ASN A 296 12.62 -16.53 -22.95
C ASN A 296 12.50 -17.67 -23.97
N GLY A 297 11.45 -17.66 -24.78
CA GLY A 297 11.05 -18.83 -25.57
C GLY A 297 10.51 -19.94 -24.66
N SER A 298 11.17 -21.10 -24.66
CA SER A 298 10.79 -22.28 -23.85
C SER A 298 11.65 -22.48 -22.59
N GLU A 299 12.61 -21.58 -22.36
CA GLU A 299 13.54 -21.65 -21.23
C GLU A 299 13.30 -20.53 -20.22
N LEU A 300 13.56 -20.83 -18.95
CA LEU A 300 13.41 -19.87 -17.87
C LEU A 300 14.54 -18.83 -17.93
N GLY A 301 14.18 -17.55 -17.96
CA GLY A 301 15.15 -16.46 -17.93
C GLY A 301 16.06 -16.52 -16.70
N ASN A 302 17.30 -16.05 -16.86
CA ASN A 302 18.27 -16.00 -15.76
C ASN A 302 18.10 -14.77 -14.87
N THR A 303 17.55 -13.70 -15.44
CA THR A 303 17.34 -12.43 -14.74
C THR A 303 16.03 -12.47 -13.97
N LEU A 304 16.09 -12.14 -12.68
CA LEU A 304 14.91 -11.93 -11.87
C LEU A 304 14.25 -10.61 -12.28
N THR A 305 12.96 -10.66 -12.59
CA THR A 305 12.17 -9.50 -13.03
C THR A 305 11.23 -9.05 -11.93
N GLN A 306 10.89 -7.77 -11.95
CA GLN A 306 9.93 -7.17 -11.02
C GLN A 306 8.94 -6.28 -11.77
N MET A 307 7.70 -6.23 -11.31
CA MET A 307 6.65 -5.39 -11.89
C MET A 307 5.69 -4.89 -10.80
N PRO A 308 5.43 -3.58 -10.71
CA PRO A 308 4.38 -3.06 -9.85
C PRO A 308 3.01 -3.55 -10.32
N VAL A 309 2.17 -3.95 -9.36
CA VAL A 309 0.81 -4.43 -9.61
C VAL A 309 -0.18 -3.82 -8.61
N MET A 310 -1.44 -3.73 -9.02
CA MET A 310 -2.55 -3.17 -8.23
C MET A 310 -3.72 -4.15 -8.19
N PRO A 311 -4.47 -4.20 -7.08
CA PRO A 311 -5.57 -5.15 -6.93
C PRO A 311 -6.66 -4.84 -7.96
N MET A 312 -7.26 -5.88 -8.50
CA MET A 312 -8.36 -5.79 -9.47
C MET A 312 -9.65 -6.36 -8.88
N ASP A 313 -10.78 -5.79 -9.29
CA ASP A 313 -12.09 -6.31 -8.89
C ASP A 313 -12.28 -7.76 -9.38
N SER A 314 -12.97 -8.56 -8.56
CA SER A 314 -13.11 -10.00 -8.80
C SER A 314 -14.03 -10.30 -9.99
N GLU A 315 -15.06 -9.50 -10.21
CA GLU A 315 -15.99 -9.66 -11.34
C GLU A 315 -15.31 -9.24 -12.65
N GLU A 316 -14.61 -8.11 -12.62
CA GLU A 316 -13.83 -7.63 -13.77
C GLU A 316 -12.73 -8.64 -14.14
N CYS A 317 -12.02 -9.20 -13.15
CA CYS A 317 -11.02 -10.21 -13.38
C CYS A 317 -11.61 -11.51 -13.95
N GLY A 318 -12.72 -11.98 -13.39
CA GLY A 318 -13.38 -13.20 -13.88
C GLY A 318 -13.78 -13.08 -15.35
N ARG A 319 -14.27 -11.90 -15.75
CA ARG A 319 -14.57 -11.56 -17.15
C ARG A 319 -13.31 -11.49 -18.01
N ALA A 320 -12.23 -10.89 -17.53
CA ALA A 320 -10.98 -10.73 -18.28
C ALA A 320 -10.26 -12.06 -18.54
N LEU A 321 -10.18 -12.93 -17.53
CA LEU A 321 -9.45 -14.20 -17.63
C LEU A 321 -10.33 -15.39 -18.05
N ASN A 322 -11.65 -15.20 -18.16
CA ASN A 322 -12.62 -16.28 -18.36
C ASN A 322 -12.47 -17.40 -17.32
N VAL A 323 -12.35 -17.01 -16.05
CA VAL A 323 -12.20 -17.91 -14.90
C VAL A 323 -13.17 -17.53 -13.80
N THR A 324 -13.47 -18.49 -12.91
CA THR A 324 -14.23 -18.21 -11.70
C THR A 324 -13.26 -17.83 -10.58
N VAL A 325 -13.27 -16.57 -10.14
CA VAL A 325 -12.48 -16.11 -9.00
C VAL A 325 -13.12 -16.62 -7.71
N THR A 326 -12.35 -17.35 -6.89
CA THR A 326 -12.83 -17.96 -5.65
C THR A 326 -12.45 -17.11 -4.44
N THR A 327 -12.92 -17.46 -3.24
CA THR A 327 -12.51 -16.77 -2.00
C THR A 327 -11.02 -16.91 -1.69
N ARG A 328 -10.35 -17.91 -2.29
CA ARG A 328 -8.93 -18.24 -2.12
C ARG A 328 -8.06 -17.76 -3.28
N THR A 329 -8.64 -17.15 -4.30
CA THR A 329 -7.90 -16.48 -5.37
C THR A 329 -8.24 -14.99 -5.39
N TYR A 330 -7.40 -14.22 -6.05
CA TYR A 330 -7.64 -12.81 -6.32
C TYR A 330 -6.76 -12.36 -7.48
N CYS A 331 -7.04 -11.19 -8.04
CA CYS A 331 -6.33 -10.72 -9.22
C CYS A 331 -5.60 -9.41 -8.98
N GLU A 332 -4.51 -9.26 -9.70
CA GLU A 332 -3.77 -8.02 -9.76
C GLU A 332 -3.57 -7.64 -11.24
N SER A 333 -3.51 -6.34 -11.51
CA SER A 333 -3.20 -5.80 -12.82
C SER A 333 -1.88 -5.02 -12.78
N GLY A 334 -1.09 -5.10 -13.84
CA GLY A 334 0.18 -4.39 -13.98
C GLY A 334 0.27 -3.65 -15.32
N ALA A 335 1.23 -2.73 -15.44
CA ALA A 335 1.52 -2.09 -16.71
C ALA A 335 1.94 -3.15 -17.74
N ALA A 336 1.32 -3.14 -18.92
CA ALA A 336 1.58 -4.13 -19.96
C ALA A 336 3.03 -4.05 -20.45
N ALA A 337 3.89 -4.91 -19.92
CA ALA A 337 5.17 -5.23 -20.55
C ALA A 337 4.86 -6.18 -21.72
N THR A 338 4.86 -5.64 -22.94
CA THR A 338 4.59 -6.42 -24.15
C THR A 338 5.54 -7.62 -24.25
N GLY A 339 4.99 -8.83 -24.41
CA GLY A 339 5.77 -10.05 -24.67
C GLY A 339 6.37 -10.77 -23.46
N VAL A 340 5.99 -10.43 -22.22
CA VAL A 340 6.53 -11.06 -21.01
C VAL A 340 5.58 -12.13 -20.45
N GLN A 341 5.99 -13.39 -20.47
CA GLN A 341 5.29 -14.49 -19.81
C GLN A 341 5.98 -14.83 -18.49
N TRP A 342 5.31 -14.54 -17.37
CA TRP A 342 5.78 -14.89 -16.03
C TRP A 342 5.70 -16.39 -15.80
N VAL A 343 6.48 -16.92 -14.86
CA VAL A 343 6.45 -18.35 -14.56
C VAL A 343 5.63 -18.63 -13.31
N GLU A 344 4.90 -19.74 -13.31
CA GLU A 344 4.19 -20.23 -12.13
C GLU A 344 5.13 -20.32 -10.91
N GLY A 345 4.59 -20.01 -9.73
CA GLY A 345 5.42 -19.86 -8.53
C GLY A 345 6.12 -18.49 -8.41
N SER A 346 5.99 -17.60 -9.40
CA SER A 346 6.23 -16.16 -9.20
C SER A 346 5.29 -15.62 -8.13
N ALA A 347 5.66 -14.54 -7.46
CA ALA A 347 4.97 -14.10 -6.25
C ALA A 347 4.78 -12.60 -6.17
N VAL A 348 3.63 -12.20 -5.63
CA VAL A 348 3.35 -10.81 -5.29
C VAL A 348 3.56 -10.58 -3.80
N ALA A 349 4.35 -9.56 -3.51
CA ALA A 349 4.68 -9.12 -2.16
C ALA A 349 4.36 -7.64 -1.97
N ARG A 350 4.01 -7.27 -0.75
CA ARG A 350 3.64 -5.90 -0.36
C ARG A 350 4.48 -5.45 0.81
N LYS A 351 4.98 -4.21 0.76
CA LYS A 351 5.79 -3.62 1.82
C LYS A 351 4.90 -2.83 2.78
N HIS A 352 4.98 -3.12 4.07
CA HIS A 352 4.28 -2.39 5.12
C HIS A 352 5.22 -2.05 6.26
N LYS A 353 5.32 -0.76 6.62
CA LYS A 353 6.16 -0.23 7.70
C LYS A 353 7.59 -0.83 7.73
N GLY A 354 8.21 -0.97 6.56
CA GLY A 354 9.58 -1.48 6.39
C GLY A 354 9.72 -2.99 6.12
N THR A 355 8.66 -3.78 6.29
CA THR A 355 8.68 -5.25 6.18
C THR A 355 7.91 -5.73 4.95
N TRP A 356 8.42 -6.74 4.24
CA TRP A 356 7.77 -7.35 3.08
C TRP A 356 6.93 -8.58 3.47
N PHE A 357 5.68 -8.60 3.01
CA PHE A 357 4.71 -9.67 3.24
C PHE A 357 4.28 -10.30 1.91
N LEU A 358 4.21 -11.62 1.89
CA LEU A 358 3.72 -12.39 0.75
C LEU A 358 2.19 -12.39 0.73
N THR A 359 1.58 -11.89 -0.35
CA THR A 359 0.12 -11.87 -0.47
C THR A 359 -0.41 -12.85 -1.51
N GLY A 360 0.40 -13.21 -2.51
CA GLY A 360 -0.04 -14.13 -3.55
C GLY A 360 1.07 -14.93 -4.24
N ILE A 361 0.72 -16.13 -4.71
CA ILE A 361 1.52 -16.96 -5.60
C ILE A 361 0.79 -17.08 -6.94
N LEU A 362 1.50 -16.87 -8.05
CA LEU A 362 0.95 -16.89 -9.40
C LEU A 362 0.60 -18.34 -9.78
N CYS A 363 -0.68 -18.62 -9.99
CA CYS A 363 -1.20 -19.96 -10.33
C CYS A 363 -1.02 -20.27 -11.82
N SER A 364 -1.36 -19.31 -12.67
CA SER A 364 -1.39 -19.49 -14.11
C SER A 364 -1.11 -18.17 -14.81
N THR A 365 -0.55 -18.26 -16.01
CA THR A 365 -0.30 -17.09 -16.86
C THR A 365 -1.51 -16.80 -17.74
N PRO A 366 -1.89 -15.53 -17.92
CA PRO A 366 -2.96 -15.16 -18.85
C PRO A 366 -2.63 -15.58 -20.29
N THR A 367 -3.68 -15.77 -21.10
CA THR A 367 -3.60 -15.93 -22.55
C THR A 367 -3.06 -14.65 -23.22
N GLU A 368 -2.65 -14.74 -24.49
CA GLU A 368 -2.00 -13.64 -25.23
C GLU A 368 -2.76 -12.30 -25.22
N GLU A 369 -4.08 -12.34 -25.01
CA GLU A 369 -4.99 -11.21 -25.07
C GLU A 369 -5.01 -10.35 -23.79
N TYR A 370 -4.61 -10.89 -22.63
CA TYR A 370 -4.72 -10.22 -21.31
C TYR A 370 -3.41 -10.25 -20.51
N ARG A 371 -2.28 -9.90 -21.14
CA ARG A 371 -0.93 -9.94 -20.53
C ARG A 371 -0.71 -9.02 -19.33
N SER A 372 -1.67 -8.17 -18.98
CA SER A 372 -1.60 -7.26 -17.83
C SER A 372 -2.36 -7.76 -16.60
N VAL A 373 -3.12 -8.85 -16.68
CA VAL A 373 -3.96 -9.36 -15.58
C VAL A 373 -3.45 -10.71 -15.09
N PHE A 374 -3.32 -10.87 -13.77
CA PHE A 374 -2.71 -12.03 -13.15
C PHE A 374 -3.61 -12.60 -12.06
N LEU A 375 -3.78 -13.92 -12.06
CA LEU A 375 -4.53 -14.66 -11.04
C LEU A 375 -3.56 -15.24 -10.00
N PHE A 376 -3.79 -14.90 -8.73
CA PHE A 376 -2.97 -15.37 -7.62
C PHE A 376 -3.76 -16.20 -6.62
N THR A 377 -3.13 -17.24 -6.08
CA THR A 377 -3.56 -17.91 -4.85
C THR A 377 -3.33 -16.96 -3.68
N LYS A 378 -4.39 -16.65 -2.94
CA LYS A 378 -4.39 -15.74 -1.80
C LYS A 378 -3.77 -16.42 -0.58
N VAL A 379 -2.51 -16.10 -0.29
CA VAL A 379 -1.70 -16.78 0.75
C VAL A 379 -2.28 -16.63 2.16
N SER A 380 -2.97 -15.52 2.44
CA SER A 380 -3.60 -15.24 3.74
C SER A 380 -4.61 -16.31 4.18
N ARG A 381 -5.21 -17.04 3.22
CA ARG A 381 -6.23 -18.08 3.46
C ARG A 381 -5.65 -19.44 3.85
N TYR A 382 -4.32 -19.59 3.88
CA TYR A 382 -3.63 -20.86 4.14
C TYR A 382 -2.87 -20.91 5.47
N SER A 383 -3.05 -19.91 6.34
CA SER A 383 -2.36 -19.81 7.64
C SER A 383 -2.55 -21.03 8.55
N LEU A 384 -3.74 -21.63 8.57
CA LEU A 384 -4.00 -22.85 9.35
C LEU A 384 -3.23 -24.05 8.80
N TRP A 385 -3.26 -24.24 7.47
CA TRP A 385 -2.54 -25.33 6.80
C TRP A 385 -1.03 -25.21 7.02
N PHE A 386 -0.49 -24.00 6.92
CA PHE A 386 0.89 -23.68 7.26
C PHE A 386 1.28 -24.13 8.68
N ARG A 387 0.43 -23.86 9.68
CA ARG A 387 0.67 -24.31 11.07
C ARG A 387 0.57 -25.82 11.24
N GLN A 388 -0.18 -26.53 10.40
CA GLN A 388 -0.28 -28.00 10.51
C GLN A 388 0.93 -28.71 9.94
N ILE A 389 1.55 -28.15 8.90
CA ILE A 389 2.67 -28.79 8.19
C ILE A 389 4.04 -28.34 8.73
N MET A 390 4.19 -27.06 9.09
CA MET A 390 5.50 -26.49 9.45
C MET A 390 5.78 -26.46 10.97
N ASN A 391 4.87 -26.98 11.79
CA ASN A 391 5.03 -27.01 13.26
C ASN A 391 5.71 -28.28 13.77
#